data_AF-Q1J3E9-F1
#
_entry.id   AF-Q1J3E9-F1
#
_cell.length_a   1.000
_cell.length_b   1.000
_cell.length_c   1.000
_cell.angle_alpha   90.00
_cell.angle_beta   90.00
_cell.angle_gamma   90.00
#
_symmetry.space_group_name_H-M   'P 1'
#
loop_
_entity.id
_entity.type
_entity.pdbx_description
1 polymer ?
#
loop_
_entity_poly.entity_id
_entity_poly.type
_entity_poly.pdbx_seq_one_letter_code
_entity_poly.pdbx_strand_id
1 'polypeptide(L)'
;MTKLTVGPWIAAQKLPSRDLGRDRLAFLERIRVRQDPQTVAGFPLVGLGGSCGKPCFALPYVLTWTDENTRQLEDVAREFGCYVEYGVYPHLKLHENDQEVAAVQDWTTFATVYLRPGYGRAEELLVRLADTLNPAES
;
A
#
# COMPACT_ATOMS: atom_id res chain seq x y z
N MET A 1 11.18 25.28 -14.50
CA MET A 1 10.03 24.62 -13.83
C MET A 1 10.38 24.48 -12.36
N THR A 2 9.59 25.09 -11.47
CA THR A 2 9.70 24.84 -10.02
C THR A 2 9.30 23.40 -9.75
N LYS A 3 10.12 22.66 -9.00
CA LYS A 3 9.83 21.28 -8.60
C LYS A 3 8.61 21.27 -7.66
N LEU A 4 7.83 20.18 -7.68
CA LEU A 4 6.77 19.96 -6.69
C LEU A 4 7.36 19.99 -5.28
N THR A 5 6.80 20.85 -4.40
CA THR A 5 7.31 21.08 -3.05
C THR A 5 7.14 19.87 -2.13
N VAL A 6 6.23 18.96 -2.44
CA VAL A 6 5.95 17.74 -1.68
C VAL A 6 6.98 16.62 -1.89
N GLY A 7 7.91 16.79 -2.84
CA GLY A 7 8.92 15.77 -3.17
C GLY A 7 9.72 15.22 -1.99
N PRO A 8 10.31 16.07 -1.12
CA PRO A 8 11.01 15.62 0.09
C PRO A 8 10.13 14.85 1.06
N TRP A 9 8.86 15.26 1.23
CA TRP A 9 7.90 14.59 2.11
C TRP A 9 7.53 13.19 1.61
N ILE A 10 7.36 13.02 0.29
CA ILE A 10 7.17 11.69 -0.32
C ILE A 10 8.44 10.84 -0.18
N ALA A 11 9.61 11.44 -0.39
CA ALA A 11 10.88 10.72 -0.32
C ALA A 11 11.16 10.15 1.08
N ALA A 12 10.80 10.87 2.15
CA ALA A 12 10.95 10.40 3.53
C ALA A 12 10.15 9.13 3.86
N GLN A 13 9.11 8.82 3.06
CA GLN A 13 8.25 7.66 3.26
C GLN A 13 8.63 6.46 2.39
N LYS A 14 9.53 6.67 1.42
CA LYS A 14 10.07 5.59 0.61
C LYS A 14 10.91 4.65 1.47
N LEU A 15 11.01 3.41 1.00
CA LEU A 15 11.86 2.41 1.62
C LEU A 15 13.33 2.90 1.62
N PRO A 16 13.98 3.08 2.79
CA PRO A 16 15.31 3.67 2.86
C PRO A 16 16.43 2.69 2.47
N SER A 17 16.21 1.38 2.69
CA SER A 17 17.10 0.31 2.26
C SER A 17 16.30 -0.97 2.01
N ARG A 18 16.81 -1.86 1.15
CA ARG A 18 16.14 -3.15 0.85
C ARG A 18 15.99 -4.03 2.09
N ASP A 19 16.93 -3.97 3.02
CA ASP A 19 16.93 -4.80 4.24
C ASP A 19 15.73 -4.49 5.16
N LEU A 20 15.19 -3.28 5.08
CA LEU A 20 13.99 -2.86 5.81
C LEU A 20 12.69 -3.14 5.04
N GLY A 21 12.77 -3.73 3.86
CA GLY A 21 11.63 -3.98 2.98
C GLY A 21 10.57 -4.88 3.62
N ARG A 22 10.96 -5.72 4.57
CA ARG A 22 10.04 -6.61 5.30
C ARG A 22 9.87 -6.22 6.78
N ASP A 23 10.42 -5.07 7.17
CA ASP A 23 10.27 -4.57 8.53
C ASP A 23 8.97 -3.76 8.65
N ARG A 24 7.95 -4.46 9.15
CA ARG A 24 6.61 -3.94 9.41
C ARG A 24 6.60 -2.79 10.42
N LEU A 25 7.46 -2.83 11.45
CA LEU A 25 7.51 -1.78 12.47
C LEU A 25 8.19 -0.52 11.91
N ALA A 26 9.27 -0.69 11.16
CA ALA A 26 9.90 0.43 10.44
C ALA A 26 8.94 1.06 9.44
N PHE A 27 8.06 0.28 8.81
CA PHE A 27 6.99 0.82 7.97
C PHE A 27 6.00 1.65 8.78
N LEU A 28 5.42 1.08 9.85
CA LEU A 28 4.45 1.79 10.69
C LEU A 28 5.01 3.11 11.22
N GLU A 29 6.29 3.17 11.59
CA GLU A 29 6.95 4.42 12.00
C GLU A 29 7.00 5.46 10.87
N ARG A 30 7.45 5.05 9.67
CA ARG A 30 7.57 5.95 8.51
C ARG A 30 6.23 6.56 8.10
N ILE A 31 5.15 5.82 8.24
CA ILE A 31 3.85 6.23 7.71
C ILE A 31 3.05 7.12 8.69
N ARG A 32 3.47 7.24 9.96
CA ARG A 32 2.80 8.11 10.95
C ARG A 32 2.64 9.56 10.47
N VAL A 33 3.58 10.03 9.66
CA VAL A 33 3.57 11.40 9.09
C VAL A 33 2.41 11.66 8.13
N ARG A 34 1.68 10.62 7.69
CA ARG A 34 0.53 10.72 6.76
C ARG A 34 -0.73 11.25 7.40
N GLN A 35 -0.79 11.30 8.73
CA GLN A 35 -1.93 11.87 9.45
C GLN A 35 -2.14 13.35 9.12
N ASP A 36 -1.11 14.03 8.59
CA ASP A 36 -1.18 15.41 8.09
C ASP A 36 -0.80 15.48 6.59
N PRO A 37 -1.77 15.24 5.68
CA PRO A 37 -1.50 15.19 4.25
C PRO A 37 -1.13 16.57 3.69
N GLN A 38 -0.08 16.59 2.87
CA GLN A 38 0.44 17.83 2.30
C GLN A 38 -0.47 18.39 1.21
N THR A 39 -0.49 19.72 1.06
CA THR A 39 -1.18 20.43 -0.02
C THR A 39 -0.19 21.10 -0.94
N VAL A 40 -0.41 21.04 -2.25
CA VAL A 40 0.38 21.77 -3.25
C VAL A 40 -0.55 22.60 -4.11
N ALA A 41 -0.29 23.92 -4.21
CA ALA A 41 -1.10 24.86 -4.98
C ALA A 41 -2.61 24.84 -4.63
N GLY A 42 -2.95 24.56 -3.36
CA GLY A 42 -4.34 24.45 -2.90
C GLY A 42 -5.00 23.08 -3.13
N PHE A 43 -4.29 22.12 -3.73
CA PHE A 43 -4.78 20.77 -3.96
C PHE A 43 -4.20 19.77 -2.95
N PRO A 44 -5.03 18.98 -2.24
CA PRO A 44 -4.55 17.99 -1.29
C PRO A 44 -3.88 16.82 -2.02
N LEU A 45 -2.77 16.33 -1.46
CA LEU A 45 -2.17 15.09 -1.88
C LEU A 45 -3.03 13.92 -1.38
N VAL A 46 -3.70 13.23 -2.29
CA VAL A 46 -4.59 12.12 -1.94
C VAL A 46 -3.93 10.74 -2.08
N GLY A 47 -2.74 10.64 -2.66
CA GLY A 47 -2.11 9.34 -2.90
C GLY A 47 -0.93 9.41 -3.85
N LEU A 48 -0.36 8.25 -4.14
CA LEU A 48 0.66 8.09 -5.18
C LEU A 48 0.14 7.22 -6.30
N GLY A 49 0.61 7.50 -7.51
CA GLY A 49 0.35 6.62 -8.65
C GLY A 49 1.07 5.28 -8.48
N GLY A 50 0.40 4.20 -8.91
CA GLY A 50 1.04 2.91 -9.15
C GLY A 50 1.95 2.97 -10.38
N SER A 51 3.15 2.40 -10.30
CA SER A 51 4.21 2.64 -11.29
C SER A 51 4.10 1.90 -12.63
N CYS A 52 3.11 1.01 -12.83
CA CYS A 52 3.14 0.08 -13.97
C CYS A 52 1.80 -0.09 -14.73
N GLY A 53 0.90 0.88 -14.69
CA GLY A 53 -0.40 0.76 -15.38
C GLY A 53 -1.31 -0.33 -14.81
N LYS A 54 -1.10 -0.70 -13.54
CA LYS A 54 -1.98 -1.63 -12.82
C LYS A 54 -3.36 -0.98 -12.66
N PRO A 55 -4.47 -1.67 -12.97
CA PRO A 55 -5.79 -1.21 -12.58
C PRO A 55 -5.84 -0.95 -11.08
N CYS A 56 -6.54 0.11 -10.71
CA CYS A 56 -6.68 0.58 -9.35
C CYS A 56 -8.16 0.49 -8.97
N PHE A 57 -8.43 -0.16 -7.83
CA PHE A 57 -9.77 -0.37 -7.31
C PHE A 57 -9.91 0.37 -5.99
N ALA A 58 -11.04 1.05 -5.80
CA ALA A 58 -11.38 1.69 -4.54
C ALA A 58 -12.04 0.66 -3.61
N LEU A 59 -11.59 0.59 -2.36
CA LEU A 59 -12.29 -0.11 -1.29
C LEU A 59 -13.36 0.82 -0.69
N PRO A 60 -14.47 0.32 -0.15
CA PRO A 60 -15.59 1.16 0.33
C PRO A 60 -15.33 1.82 1.70
N TYR A 61 -14.08 1.92 2.14
CA TYR A 61 -13.69 2.45 3.45
C TYR A 61 -12.31 3.10 3.40
N VAL A 62 -12.00 3.95 4.38
CA VAL A 62 -10.66 4.46 4.64
C VAL A 62 -9.87 3.40 5.39
N LEU A 63 -8.59 3.26 5.06
CA LEU A 63 -7.66 2.40 5.79
C LEU A 63 -6.62 3.26 6.50
N THR A 64 -6.29 2.88 7.72
CA THR A 64 -5.09 3.36 8.43
C THR A 64 -4.33 2.12 8.88
N TRP A 65 -3.06 2.01 8.52
CA TRP A 65 -2.26 0.85 8.89
C TRP A 65 -1.97 0.84 10.40
N THR A 66 -2.15 -0.32 11.01
CA THR A 66 -1.91 -0.62 12.42
C THR A 66 -1.04 -1.87 12.52
N ASP A 67 -0.53 -2.18 13.72
CA ASP A 67 0.17 -3.45 13.95
C ASP A 67 -0.69 -4.66 13.57
N GLU A 68 -1.99 -4.57 13.86
CA GLU A 68 -2.95 -5.65 13.65
C GLU A 68 -3.24 -5.88 12.16
N ASN A 69 -3.72 -4.87 11.44
CA ASN A 69 -4.10 -5.06 10.04
C ASN A 69 -2.88 -5.27 9.11
N THR A 70 -1.67 -4.90 9.56
CA THR A 70 -0.45 -5.26 8.84
C THR A 70 -0.10 -6.75 8.99
N ARG A 71 -0.41 -7.39 10.13
CA ARG A 71 -0.31 -8.85 10.29
C ARG A 71 -1.39 -9.58 9.48
N GLN A 72 -2.62 -9.07 9.50
CA GLN A 72 -3.70 -9.62 8.69
C GLN A 72 -3.35 -9.57 7.19
N LEU A 73 -2.73 -8.48 6.73
CA LEU A 73 -2.19 -8.38 5.37
C LEU A 73 -1.11 -9.45 5.09
N GLU A 74 -0.21 -9.70 6.03
CA GLU A 74 0.81 -10.75 5.90
C GLU A 74 0.20 -12.15 5.84
N ASP A 75 -0.88 -12.39 6.59
CA ASP A 75 -1.63 -13.65 6.54
C ASP A 75 -2.32 -13.84 5.19
N VAL A 76 -2.99 -12.81 4.67
CA VAL A 76 -3.52 -12.82 3.29
C VAL A 76 -2.39 -13.04 2.28
N ALA A 77 -1.25 -12.36 2.41
CA ALA A 77 -0.12 -12.59 1.51
C ALA A 77 0.30 -14.07 1.51
N ARG A 78 0.38 -14.70 2.69
CA ARG A 78 0.74 -16.11 2.84
C ARG A 78 -0.25 -17.05 2.15
N GLU A 79 -1.56 -16.79 2.23
CA GLU A 79 -2.62 -17.54 1.54
C GLU A 79 -2.44 -17.56 0.00
N PHE A 80 -1.82 -16.52 -0.55
CA PHE A 80 -1.57 -16.37 -1.98
C PHE A 80 -0.10 -16.64 -2.37
N GLY A 81 0.69 -17.26 -1.49
CA GLY A 81 2.10 -17.56 -1.78
C GLY A 81 2.97 -16.31 -1.95
N CYS A 82 2.59 -15.22 -1.31
CA CYS A 82 3.26 -13.93 -1.33
C CYS A 82 3.93 -13.60 0.01
N TYR A 83 4.91 -12.71 -0.06
CA TYR A 83 5.34 -11.90 1.08
C TYR A 83 4.93 -10.44 0.90
N VAL A 84 4.88 -9.70 2.00
CA VAL A 84 4.66 -8.25 1.97
C VAL A 84 6.01 -7.53 1.92
N GLU A 85 6.18 -6.66 0.94
CA GLU A 85 7.23 -5.65 0.94
C GLU A 85 6.62 -4.29 1.30
N TYR A 86 7.06 -3.72 2.41
CA TYR A 86 6.63 -2.42 2.89
C TYR A 86 7.44 -1.30 2.24
N GLY A 87 7.04 -0.94 1.02
CA GLY A 87 7.57 0.19 0.26
C GLY A 87 7.07 1.54 0.78
N VAL A 88 6.58 2.39 -0.14
CA VAL A 88 5.78 3.56 0.26
C VAL A 88 4.42 3.10 0.74
N TYR A 89 3.87 2.06 0.14
CA TYR A 89 2.71 1.35 0.64
C TYR A 89 3.02 -0.16 0.58
N PRO A 90 2.26 -1.03 1.25
CA PRO A 90 2.52 -2.46 1.18
C PRO A 90 2.32 -3.03 -0.23
N HIS A 91 3.25 -3.86 -0.67
CA HIS A 91 3.24 -4.59 -1.94
C HIS A 91 3.22 -6.09 -1.66
N LEU A 92 2.32 -6.84 -2.28
CA LEU A 92 2.31 -8.30 -2.24
C LEU A 92 3.15 -8.83 -3.40
N LYS A 93 4.18 -9.60 -3.08
CA LYS A 93 5.12 -10.17 -4.04
C LYS A 93 5.17 -11.69 -3.91
N LEU A 94 5.09 -12.40 -5.04
CA LEU A 94 5.19 -13.85 -5.07
C LEU A 94 6.56 -14.32 -4.58
N HIS A 95 6.58 -15.36 -3.75
CA HIS A 95 7.83 -15.99 -3.31
C HIS A 95 8.64 -16.63 -4.45
N GLU A 96 7.96 -17.07 -5.51
CA GLU A 96 8.57 -17.80 -6.63
C GLU A 96 9.53 -16.92 -7.44
N ASN A 97 9.19 -15.65 -7.66
CA ASN A 97 9.87 -14.80 -8.64
C ASN A 97 9.88 -13.30 -8.28
N ASP A 98 9.57 -12.94 -7.04
CA ASP A 98 9.45 -11.55 -6.56
C ASP A 98 8.47 -10.67 -7.36
N GLN A 99 7.58 -11.28 -8.16
CA GLN A 99 6.62 -10.52 -8.94
C GLN A 99 5.59 -9.87 -8.02
N GLU A 100 5.54 -8.53 -8.06
CA GLU A 100 4.47 -7.77 -7.43
C GLU A 100 3.13 -8.07 -8.12
N VAL A 101 2.20 -8.64 -7.38
CA VAL A 101 0.84 -8.97 -7.84
C VAL A 101 -0.21 -7.99 -7.34
N ALA A 102 0.01 -7.36 -6.19
CA ALA A 102 -0.87 -6.34 -5.65
C ALA A 102 -0.11 -5.28 -4.85
N ALA A 103 -0.75 -4.13 -4.62
CA ALA A 103 -0.30 -3.13 -3.66
C ALA A 103 -1.49 -2.40 -3.04
N VAL A 104 -1.43 -2.03 -1.76
CA VAL A 104 -2.56 -1.47 -1.00
C VAL A 104 -2.19 -0.11 -0.44
N GLN A 105 -2.88 0.97 -0.82
CA GLN A 105 -2.58 2.33 -0.39
C GLN A 105 -3.66 2.91 0.54
N ASP A 106 -3.21 3.63 1.56
CA ASP A 106 -4.02 4.19 2.67
C ASP A 106 -4.24 5.72 2.61
N TRP A 107 -3.64 6.45 1.64
CA TRP A 107 -3.60 7.93 1.63
C TRP A 107 -4.88 8.60 1.13
N THR A 108 -5.68 7.86 0.39
CA THR A 108 -6.86 8.36 -0.30
C THR A 108 -8.05 8.44 0.65
N THR A 109 -9.09 9.20 0.27
CA THR A 109 -10.40 9.24 0.97
C THR A 109 -11.08 7.87 1.10
N PHE A 110 -10.52 6.86 0.43
CA PHE A 110 -10.86 5.45 0.48
C PHE A 110 -9.55 4.68 0.27
N ALA A 111 -9.38 3.49 0.83
CA ALA A 111 -8.22 2.67 0.52
C ALA A 111 -8.22 2.23 -0.95
N THR A 112 -7.06 2.10 -1.57
CA THR A 112 -6.95 1.64 -2.96
C THR A 112 -6.10 0.39 -3.08
N VAL A 113 -6.52 -0.52 -3.97
CA VAL A 113 -5.77 -1.74 -4.31
C VAL A 113 -5.38 -1.67 -5.78
N TYR A 114 -4.08 -1.77 -6.05
CA TYR A 114 -3.53 -1.90 -7.38
C TYR A 114 -3.29 -3.39 -7.67
N LEU A 115 -3.75 -3.91 -8.79
CA LEU A 115 -3.61 -5.33 -9.13
C LEU A 115 -2.87 -5.55 -10.44
N ARG A 116 -2.03 -6.58 -10.52
CA ARG A 116 -1.41 -7.01 -11.78
C ARG A 116 -2.46 -7.69 -12.67
N PRO A 117 -2.72 -7.21 -13.90
CA PRO A 117 -3.72 -7.81 -14.79
C PRO A 117 -3.46 -9.27 -15.15
N GLY A 118 -2.19 -9.66 -15.26
CA GLY A 118 -1.80 -11.03 -15.62
C GLY A 118 -1.78 -12.01 -14.45
N TYR A 119 -2.16 -11.60 -13.24
CA TYR A 119 -2.19 -12.49 -12.09
C TYR A 119 -3.50 -13.28 -12.04
N GLY A 120 -3.43 -14.60 -12.17
CA GLY A 120 -4.60 -15.47 -12.34
C GLY A 120 -5.59 -15.47 -11.17
N ARG A 121 -5.17 -15.06 -9.96
CA ARG A 121 -6.03 -14.97 -8.76
C ARG A 121 -6.31 -13.52 -8.35
N ALA A 122 -6.22 -12.56 -9.27
CA ALA A 122 -6.34 -11.13 -8.95
C ALA A 122 -7.70 -10.74 -8.33
N GLU A 123 -8.81 -11.25 -8.88
CA GLU A 123 -10.15 -10.95 -8.36
C GLU A 123 -10.38 -11.57 -6.97
N GLU A 124 -9.97 -12.83 -6.78
CA GLU A 124 -10.03 -13.51 -5.49
C GLU A 124 -9.21 -12.76 -4.43
N LEU A 125 -8.00 -12.32 -4.80
CA LEU A 125 -7.14 -11.51 -3.93
C LEU A 125 -7.78 -10.16 -3.59
N LEU A 126 -8.45 -9.50 -4.54
CA LEU A 126 -9.14 -8.24 -4.29
C LEU A 126 -10.23 -8.39 -3.24
N VAL A 127 -11.09 -9.39 -3.39
CA VAL A 127 -12.16 -9.67 -2.44
C VAL A 127 -11.58 -10.01 -1.07
N ARG A 128 -10.56 -10.88 -1.02
CA ARG A 128 -9.93 -11.24 0.25
C ARG A 128 -9.31 -10.03 0.97
N LEU A 129 -8.63 -9.16 0.24
CA LEU A 129 -8.09 -7.91 0.80
C LEU A 129 -9.20 -6.98 1.28
N ALA A 130 -10.27 -6.84 0.49
CA ALA A 130 -11.41 -5.98 0.82
C ALA A 130 -12.13 -6.45 2.09
N ASP A 131 -12.32 -7.75 2.26
CA ASP A 131 -12.97 -8.31 3.45
C ASP A 131 -12.05 -8.23 4.68
N THR A 132 -10.78 -8.61 4.53
CA THR A 132 -9.85 -8.74 5.65
C THR A 132 -9.44 -7.39 6.24
N LEU A 133 -9.25 -6.37 5.40
CA LEU A 133 -8.79 -5.05 5.85
C LEU A 133 -9.93 -4.11 6.26
N ASN A 134 -11.18 -4.59 6.24
CA ASN A 134 -12.34 -3.78 6.57
C ASN A 134 -12.39 -3.50 8.08
N PRO A 135 -12.26 -2.24 8.54
CA PRO A 135 -12.27 -1.92 9.96
C PRO A 135 -13.62 -2.16 10.64
N ALA A 136 -14.72 -2.29 9.89
CA ALA A 136 -16.04 -2.58 10.46
C ALA A 136 -16.23 -4.05 10.88
N GLU A 137 -15.35 -4.94 10.43
CA GLU A 137 -15.38 -6.38 10.70
C GLU A 137 -14.27 -6.81 11.68
N SER A 138 -13.53 -5.85 12.25
CA SER A 138 -12.34 -6.03 13.12
C SER A 138 -12.64 -5.85 14.60
#